data_AF-A0A443YG30-F1
#
_entry.id   AF-A0A443YG30-F1
#
_cell.length_a   1.000
_cell.length_b   1.000
_cell.length_c   1.000
_cell.angle_alpha   90.00
_cell.angle_beta   90.00
_cell.angle_gamma   90.00
#
_symmetry.space_group_name_H-M   'P 1'
#
loop_
_entity.id
_entity.type
_entity.pdbx_description
1 polymer ?
#
loop_
_entity_poly.entity_id
_entity_poly.type
_entity_poly.pdbx_seq_one_letter_code
_entity_poly.pdbx_strand_id
1 'polypeptide(L)'
;MAVTPSELFDLALVRHRQPWNWSLHCASMVLFCLTLLAHSYLLLASSMILFGTGFFSLNLGDPPQNRWFGFVAACVEWEKNWVAAPWNWVKWSRLLFVVCLAGAIAWVLWTRELAGIGLLVGFAALVRVVKENKDNGVDL
;
A
#
# COMPACT_ATOMS: atom_id res chain seq x y z
N MET A 1 -31.66 7.84 -10.74
CA MET A 1 -31.17 6.46 -10.49
C MET A 1 -30.58 6.46 -9.09
N ALA A 2 -31.10 5.66 -8.17
CA ALA A 2 -30.51 5.53 -6.84
C ALA A 2 -29.28 4.64 -6.97
N VAL A 3 -28.10 5.20 -6.70
CA VAL A 3 -26.85 4.44 -6.73
C VAL A 3 -26.79 3.60 -5.45
N THR A 4 -26.60 2.29 -5.59
CA THR A 4 -26.48 1.37 -4.46
C THR A 4 -25.07 1.44 -3.85
N PRO A 5 -24.91 1.14 -2.54
CA PRO A 5 -23.59 1.09 -1.92
C PRO A 5 -22.62 0.11 -2.59
N SER A 6 -23.12 -1.00 -3.13
CA SER A 6 -22.32 -1.97 -3.89
C SER A 6 -21.79 -1.38 -5.19
N GLU A 7 -22.60 -0.65 -5.95
CA GLU A 7 -22.17 0.01 -7.19
C GLU A 7 -21.10 1.09 -6.92
N LEU A 8 -21.23 1.83 -5.81
CA LEU A 8 -20.20 2.78 -5.38
C LEU A 8 -18.88 2.08 -5.04
N PHE A 9 -18.96 0.95 -4.35
CA PHE A 9 -17.78 0.17 -3.97
C PHE A 9 -17.08 -0.44 -5.19
N ASP A 10 -17.84 -1.02 -6.12
CA ASP A 10 -17.32 -1.56 -7.36
C ASP A 10 -16.66 -0.46 -8.21
N LEU A 11 -17.28 0.71 -8.30
CA LEU A 11 -16.72 1.86 -8.99
C LEU A 11 -15.41 2.33 -8.33
N ALA A 12 -15.38 2.38 -6.99
CA ALA A 12 -14.18 2.75 -6.24
C ALA A 12 -13.03 1.75 -6.48
N LEU A 13 -13.33 0.44 -6.52
CA LEU A 13 -12.36 -0.60 -6.84
C LEU A 13 -11.81 -0.48 -8.26
N VAL A 14 -12.68 -0.22 -9.24
CA VAL A 14 -12.26 -0.03 -10.64
C VAL A 14 -11.32 1.17 -10.75
N ARG A 15 -11.64 2.28 -10.08
CA ARG A 15 -10.81 3.50 -10.10
C ARG A 15 -9.49 3.30 -9.35
N HIS A 16 -9.50 2.63 -8.20
CA HIS A 16 -8.28 2.31 -7.45
C HIS A 16 -7.26 1.56 -8.31
N ARG A 17 -7.73 0.63 -9.15
CA ARG A 17 -6.90 -0.21 -10.02
C ARG A 17 -6.33 0.54 -11.24
N GLN A 18 -6.67 1.81 -11.46
CA GLN A 18 -6.02 2.62 -12.48
C GLN A 18 -4.59 2.98 -12.02
N PRO A 19 -3.54 2.87 -12.87
CA PRO A 19 -2.16 3.02 -12.41
C PRO A 19 -1.83 4.37 -11.76
N TRP A 20 -2.42 5.45 -12.26
CA TRP A 20 -2.29 6.78 -11.66
C TRP A 20 -2.94 6.86 -10.28
N ASN A 21 -4.16 6.35 -10.16
CA ASN A 21 -4.92 6.34 -8.91
C ASN A 21 -4.23 5.47 -7.85
N TRP A 22 -3.73 4.30 -8.24
CA TRP A 22 -2.93 3.44 -7.37
C TRP A 22 -1.67 4.18 -6.87
N SER A 23 -0.98 4.89 -7.76
CA SER A 23 0.20 5.70 -7.40
C SER A 23 -0.14 6.81 -6.41
N LEU A 24 -1.30 7.47 -6.56
CA LEU A 24 -1.79 8.47 -5.61
C LEU A 24 -2.13 7.86 -4.26
N HIS A 25 -2.75 6.68 -4.22
CA HIS A 25 -2.99 5.96 -2.96
C HIS A 25 -1.66 5.59 -2.29
N CYS A 26 -0.67 5.12 -3.04
CA CYS A 26 0.67 4.86 -2.52
C CYS A 26 1.31 6.14 -1.94
N ALA A 27 1.26 7.26 -2.67
CA ALA A 27 1.76 8.55 -2.19
C ALA A 27 1.03 9.02 -0.93
N SER A 28 -0.30 8.82 -0.86
CA SER A 28 -1.09 9.15 0.32
C SER A 28 -0.68 8.33 1.55
N MET A 29 -0.37 7.03 1.38
CA MET A 29 0.14 6.19 2.46
C MET A 29 1.50 6.68 2.97
N VAL A 30 2.41 7.06 2.06
CA VAL A 30 3.71 7.63 2.44
C VAL A 30 3.52 8.93 3.25
N LEU A 31 2.67 9.84 2.79
CA LEU A 31 2.38 11.08 3.49
C LEU A 31 1.68 10.84 4.83
N PHE A 32 0.84 9.81 4.94
CA PHE A 32 0.24 9.42 6.21
C PHE A 32 1.30 8.91 7.19
N CYS A 33 2.25 8.08 6.76
CA CYS A 33 3.38 7.69 7.59
C CYS A 33 4.21 8.90 8.06
N LEU A 34 4.47 9.86 7.16
CA LEU A 34 5.15 11.11 7.52
C LEU A 34 4.32 11.97 8.47
N THR A 35 2.99 11.94 8.36
CA THR A 35 2.07 12.60 9.29
C THR A 35 2.22 12.03 10.68
N LEU A 36 2.24 10.70 10.83
CA LEU A 36 2.43 10.05 12.13
C LEU A 36 3.79 10.40 12.73
N LEU A 37 4.84 10.42 11.90
CA LEU A 37 6.18 10.75 12.35
C LEU A 37 6.32 12.23 12.77
N ALA A 38 5.82 13.16 11.96
CA ALA A 38 6.00 14.60 12.17
C ALA A 38 4.87 15.25 13.00
N HIS A 39 3.77 14.53 13.26
CA HIS A 39 2.54 15.04 13.88
C HIS A 39 2.00 16.30 13.18
N SER A 40 2.09 16.35 11.85
CA SER A 40 1.74 17.53 11.05
C SER A 40 0.34 17.44 10.46
N TYR A 41 -0.54 18.37 10.84
CA TYR A 41 -1.88 18.48 10.26
C TYR A 41 -1.87 18.78 8.75
N LEU A 42 -0.85 19.47 8.26
CA LEU A 42 -0.71 19.74 6.82
C LEU A 42 -0.46 18.46 6.04
N LEU A 43 0.42 17.58 6.55
CA LEU A 43 0.66 16.28 5.95
C LEU A 43 -0.58 15.38 6.04
N LEU A 44 -1.31 15.46 7.17
CA LEU A 44 -2.57 14.74 7.34
C LEU A 44 -3.57 15.15 6.25
N ALA A 45 -3.84 16.45 6.13
CA ALA A 45 -4.75 16.99 5.12
C ALA A 45 -4.32 16.59 3.71
N SER A 46 -3.02 16.71 3.40
CA SER A 46 -2.47 16.31 2.09
C SER A 46 -2.67 14.82 1.80
N SER A 47 -2.43 13.95 2.78
CA SER A 47 -2.66 12.51 2.66
C SER A 47 -4.14 12.19 2.40
N MET A 48 -5.06 12.82 3.13
CA MET A 48 -6.50 12.63 2.95
C MET A 48 -6.99 13.12 1.59
N ILE A 49 -6.51 14.28 1.14
CA ILE A 49 -6.83 14.81 -0.19
C ILE A 49 -6.32 13.85 -1.26
N LEU A 50 -5.06 13.42 -1.20
CA LEU A 50 -4.49 12.52 -2.20
C LEU A 50 -5.19 11.15 -2.22
N PHE A 51 -5.50 10.60 -1.05
CA PHE A 51 -6.27 9.37 -0.94
C PHE A 51 -7.65 9.53 -1.58
N GLY A 52 -8.36 10.63 -1.27
CA GLY A 52 -9.65 10.95 -1.89
C GLY A 52 -9.55 11.11 -3.41
N THR A 53 -8.51 11.82 -3.91
CA THR A 53 -8.32 12.07 -5.34
C THR A 53 -8.15 10.78 -6.15
N GLY A 54 -7.56 9.74 -5.57
CA GLY A 54 -7.41 8.45 -6.23
C GLY A 54 -8.71 7.66 -6.41
N PHE A 55 -9.85 8.14 -5.88
CA PHE A 55 -11.17 7.60 -6.19
C PHE A 55 -11.91 8.38 -7.29
N PHE A 56 -11.31 9.40 -7.89
CA PHE A 56 -11.89 10.13 -9.02
C PHE A 56 -11.40 9.58 -10.36
N SER A 57 -12.15 9.89 -11.43
CA SER A 57 -11.67 9.67 -12.78
C SER A 57 -10.71 10.81 -13.12
N LEU A 58 -9.42 10.50 -13.12
CA LEU A 58 -8.39 11.47 -13.46
C LEU A 58 -8.20 11.45 -14.98
N ASN A 59 -8.37 12.60 -15.63
CA ASN A 59 -8.07 12.75 -17.05
C ASN A 59 -6.55 12.91 -17.24
N LEU A 60 -5.82 11.86 -16.88
CA LEU A 60 -4.38 11.73 -17.07
C LEU A 60 -4.16 10.83 -18.29
N GLY A 61 -3.19 11.20 -19.13
CA GLY A 61 -2.83 10.39 -20.29
C GLY A 61 -2.31 9.00 -19.89
N ASP A 62 -2.03 8.17 -20.89
CA ASP A 62 -1.53 6.82 -20.67
C ASP A 62 -0.28 6.83 -19.78
N PRO A 63 -0.19 5.89 -18.81
CA PRO A 63 0.93 5.83 -17.90
C PRO A 63 2.22 5.56 -18.69
N PRO A 64 3.32 6.29 -18.43
CA PRO A 64 4.58 6.12 -19.14
C PRO A 64 5.18 4.73 -18.87
N GLN A 65 5.85 4.16 -19.87
CA GLN A 65 6.55 2.88 -19.76
C GLN A 65 7.87 3.02 -19.01
N ASN A 66 7.80 3.09 -17.68
CA ASN A 66 8.95 3.15 -16.79
C ASN A 66 8.89 2.06 -15.71
N ARG A 67 9.98 1.91 -14.94
CA ARG A 67 10.08 0.91 -13.88
C ARG A 67 8.99 1.05 -12.82
N TRP A 68 8.56 2.28 -12.53
CA TRP A 68 7.51 2.53 -11.56
C TRP A 68 6.16 1.98 -12.04
N PHE A 69 5.72 2.32 -13.26
CA PHE A 69 4.45 1.83 -13.77
C PHE A 69 4.45 0.33 -14.08
N GLY A 70 5.62 -0.26 -14.38
CA GLY A 70 5.78 -1.71 -14.39
C GLY A 70 5.54 -2.34 -13.03
N PHE A 71 6.06 -1.74 -11.95
CA PHE A 71 5.80 -2.17 -10.58
C PHE A 71 4.32 -1.99 -10.19
N VAL A 72 3.72 -0.84 -10.49
CA VAL A 72 2.31 -0.56 -10.22
C VAL A 72 1.40 -1.57 -10.92
N ALA A 73 1.66 -1.88 -12.19
CA ALA A 73 0.89 -2.89 -12.92
C ALA A 73 0.99 -4.27 -12.25
N ALA A 74 2.19 -4.68 -11.81
CA ALA A 74 2.39 -5.93 -11.08
C ALA A 74 1.66 -5.94 -9.73
N CYS A 75 1.65 -4.82 -8.99
CA CYS A 75 0.91 -4.68 -7.74
C CYS A 75 -0.60 -4.74 -7.94
N VAL A 76 -1.13 -4.04 -8.94
CA VAL A 76 -2.57 -4.08 -9.29
C VAL A 76 -2.99 -5.49 -9.67
N GLU A 77 -2.16 -6.20 -10.45
CA GLU A 77 -2.45 -7.57 -10.84
C GLU A 77 -2.38 -8.54 -9.65
N TRP A 78 -1.38 -8.37 -8.78
CA TRP A 78 -1.29 -9.10 -7.52
C TRP A 78 -2.52 -8.87 -6.64
N GLU A 79 -3.00 -7.62 -6.52
CA GLU A 79 -4.18 -7.26 -5.74
C GLU A 79 -5.45 -7.92 -6.29
N LYS A 80 -5.64 -7.89 -7.62
CA LYS A 80 -6.76 -8.59 -8.27
C LYS A 80 -6.74 -10.08 -7.96
N ASN A 81 -5.58 -10.72 -8.12
CA ASN A 81 -5.39 -12.15 -7.84
C ASN A 81 -5.62 -12.46 -6.37
N TRP A 82 -5.15 -11.60 -5.46
CA TRP A 82 -5.38 -11.74 -4.03
C TRP A 82 -6.88 -11.67 -3.69
N VAL A 83 -7.61 -10.68 -4.23
CA VAL A 83 -9.05 -10.52 -4.01
C VAL A 83 -9.82 -11.73 -4.55
N ALA A 84 -9.49 -12.19 -5.75
CA ALA A 84 -10.14 -13.34 -6.40
C ALA A 84 -9.84 -14.68 -5.74
N ALA A 85 -8.68 -14.83 -5.07
CA ALA A 85 -8.30 -16.07 -4.40
C ALA A 85 -9.30 -16.44 -3.28
N PRO A 86 -9.69 -17.71 -3.14
CA PRO A 86 -10.62 -18.15 -2.11
C PRO A 86 -10.08 -17.88 -0.70
N TRP A 87 -10.98 -17.58 0.23
CA TRP A 87 -10.63 -17.39 1.63
C TRP A 87 -10.27 -18.72 2.28
N ASN A 88 -8.98 -18.91 2.54
CA ASN A 88 -8.44 -20.04 3.28
C ASN A 88 -7.63 -19.54 4.50
N TRP A 89 -7.24 -20.45 5.38
CA TRP A 89 -6.46 -20.12 6.59
C TRP A 89 -5.14 -19.39 6.28
N VAL A 90 -4.51 -19.68 5.14
CA VAL A 90 -3.27 -19.01 4.71
C VAL A 90 -3.53 -17.55 4.32
N LYS A 91 -4.62 -17.27 3.62
CA LYS A 91 -5.04 -15.91 3.25
C LYS A 91 -5.37 -15.11 4.51
N TRP A 92 -6.07 -15.73 5.47
CA TRP A 92 -6.39 -15.13 6.76
C TRP A 92 -5.14 -14.83 7.60
N SER A 93 -4.20 -15.77 7.71
CA SER A 93 -2.98 -15.56 8.49
C SER A 93 -2.10 -14.46 7.89
N ARG A 94 -1.99 -14.40 6.56
CA ARG A 94 -1.31 -13.31 5.85
C ARG A 94 -2.00 -11.97 6.06
N LEU A 95 -3.33 -11.91 5.97
CA LEU A 95 -4.08 -10.69 6.25
C LEU A 95 -3.86 -10.22 7.69
N LEU A 96 -3.98 -11.13 8.66
CA LEU A 96 -3.74 -10.84 10.07
C LEU A 96 -2.32 -10.31 10.29
N PHE A 97 -1.32 -10.96 9.70
CA PHE A 97 0.07 -10.52 9.77
C PHE A 97 0.24 -9.10 9.20
N VAL A 98 -0.32 -8.81 8.03
CA VAL A 98 -0.26 -7.48 7.42
C VAL A 98 -0.94 -6.43 8.29
N VAL A 99 -2.09 -6.73 8.88
CA VAL A 99 -2.81 -5.83 9.80
C VAL A 99 -2.00 -5.57 11.06
N CYS A 100 -1.44 -6.61 11.69
CA CYS A 100 -0.58 -6.47 12.86
C CYS A 100 0.68 -5.64 12.55
N LEU A 101 1.32 -5.89 11.41
CA LEU A 101 2.49 -5.15 10.96
C LEU A 101 2.15 -3.68 10.70
N ALA A 102 1.03 -3.39 10.03
CA ALA A 102 0.58 -2.02 9.79
C ALA A 102 0.27 -1.29 11.11
N GLY A 103 -0.37 -1.96 12.06
CA GLY A 103 -0.62 -1.43 13.40
C GLY A 103 0.67 -1.13 14.17
N ALA A 104 1.65 -2.04 14.12
CA ALA A 104 2.96 -1.84 14.73
C ALA A 104 3.72 -0.67 14.11
N ILE A 105 3.71 -0.54 12.77
CA ILE A 105 4.30 0.59 12.06
C ILE A 105 3.64 1.90 12.51
N ALA A 106 2.31 1.96 12.51
CA ALA A 106 1.58 3.15 12.93
C ALA A 106 1.91 3.54 14.38
N TRP A 107 1.95 2.57 15.30
CA TRP A 107 2.30 2.77 16.70
C TRP A 107 3.74 3.30 16.87
N VAL A 108 4.71 2.70 16.19
CA VAL A 108 6.12 3.09 16.25
C VAL A 108 6.32 4.50 15.68
N LEU A 109 5.72 4.80 14.53
CA LEU A 109 5.81 6.13 13.92
C LEU A 109 5.16 7.19 14.80
N TRP A 110 4.01 6.87 15.42
CA TRP A 110 3.32 7.77 16.33
C TRP A 110 4.10 8.04 17.62
N THR A 111 4.65 6.99 18.25
CA THR A 111 5.44 7.15 19.48
C THR A 111 6.84 7.73 19.22
N ARG A 112 7.29 7.74 17.96
CA ARG A 112 8.63 8.18 17.52
C ARG A 112 9.75 7.43 18.24
N GLU A 113 9.50 6.17 18.58
CA GLU A 113 10.41 5.32 19.33
C GLU A 113 11.53 4.83 18.39
N LEU A 114 12.77 5.30 18.63
CA LEU A 114 13.90 5.09 17.71
C LEU A 114 14.30 3.62 17.58
N ALA A 115 14.21 2.82 18.65
CA ALA A 115 14.54 1.39 18.57
C ALA A 115 13.53 0.66 17.69
N GLY A 116 12.25 0.98 17.80
CA GLY A 116 11.16 0.46 16.96
C GLY A 116 11.34 0.85 15.50
N ILE A 117 11.70 2.11 15.22
CA ILE A 117 12.03 2.53 13.85
C ILE A 117 13.24 1.74 13.33
N GLY A 118 14.28 1.56 14.17
CA GLY A 118 15.44 0.74 13.86
C GLY A 118 15.10 -0.72 13.57
N LEU A 119 14.18 -1.32 14.35
CA LEU A 119 13.68 -2.68 14.12
C LEU A 119 12.93 -2.80 12.80
N LEU A 120 12.09 -1.82 12.44
CA LEU A 120 11.40 -1.79 11.15
C LEU A 120 12.39 -1.72 9.97
N VAL A 121 13.40 -0.86 10.07
CA VAL A 121 14.46 -0.74 9.06
C VAL A 121 15.28 -2.04 8.97
N GLY A 122 15.67 -2.61 10.11
CA GLY A 122 16.38 -3.87 10.19
C GLY A 122 15.58 -5.04 9.60
N PHE A 123 14.29 -5.11 9.90
CA PHE A 123 13.39 -6.10 9.31
C PHE A 123 13.31 -5.97 7.78
N ALA A 124 13.17 -4.76 7.26
CA ALA A 124 13.17 -4.52 5.81
C ALA A 124 14.50 -4.93 5.15
N ALA A 125 15.63 -4.66 5.82
CA ALA A 125 16.94 -5.10 5.36
C ALA A 125 17.07 -6.63 5.36
N LEU A 126 16.59 -7.32 6.40
CA LEU A 126 16.58 -8.78 6.46
C LEU A 126 15.73 -9.40 5.36
N VAL A 127 14.53 -8.86 5.11
CA VAL A 127 13.67 -9.31 4.01
C VAL A 127 14.39 -9.18 2.66
N ARG A 128 15.10 -8.08 2.45
CA ARG A 128 15.91 -7.86 1.26
C ARG A 128 17.04 -8.90 1.14
N VAL A 129 17.79 -9.13 2.21
CA VAL A 129 18.89 -10.12 2.24
C VAL A 129 18.36 -11.53 1.97
N VAL A 130 17.25 -11.93 2.60
CA VAL A 130 16.64 -13.24 2.36
C VAL A 130 16.21 -13.39 0.90
N LYS A 131 15.65 -12.34 0.30
CA LYS A 131 15.28 -12.34 -1.12
C LYS A 131 16.50 -12.48 -2.02
N GLU A 132 17.55 -11.68 -1.78
CA GLU A 132 18.80 -11.75 -2.55
C GLU A 132 19.48 -13.12 -2.39
N ASN A 133 19.46 -13.73 -1.20
CA ASN A 133 19.98 -15.07 -0.98
C ASN A 133 19.23 -16.13 -1.78
N LYS A 134 17.89 -16.07 -1.79
CA LYS A 134 17.05 -16.96 -2.61
C LYS A 134 17.31 -16.79 -4.11
N ASP A 135 17.40 -15.54 -4.58
CA ASP A 135 17.67 -15.25 -5.98
C ASP A 135 19.08 -15.74 -6.41
N ASN A 136 20.02 -15.83 -5.45
CA ASN A 136 21.37 -16.37 -5.65
C ASN A 136 21.50 -17.89 -5.39
N GLY A 137 20.39 -18.59 -5.14
CA GLY A 137 20.39 -20.04 -4.88
C GLY A 137 21.00 -20.46 -3.54
N VAL A 138 21.16 -19.52 -2.61
CA VAL A 138 21.53 -19.81 -1.23
C VAL A 138 20.24 -20.13 -0.47
N ASP A 139 19.81 -21.38 -0.58
CA ASP A 139 18.66 -21.89 0.18
C ASP A 139 19.01 -21.99 1.67
N LEU A 140 18.20 -21.32 2.49
CA LEU A 140 17.95 -21.66 3.89
C LEU A 140 16.53 -22.22 4.00
#